data_AF-A0A349M5I6-F1
#
_entry.id   AF-A0A349M5I6-F1
#
_cell.length_a   1.000
_cell.length_b   1.000
_cell.length_c   1.000
_cell.angle_alpha   90.00
_cell.angle_beta   90.00
_cell.angle_gamma   90.00
#
_symmetry.space_group_name_H-M   'P 1'
#
loop_
_entity.id
_entity.type
_entity.pdbx_description
1 polymer ?
#
loop_
_entity_poly.entity_id
_entity_poly.type
_entity_poly.pdbx_seq_one_letter_code
_entity_poly.pdbx_strand_id
1 'polypeptide(L)'
;LYRLEDPEEVVDLGFEDYFFGSGTCVVEWADKADLLWPNEQLRIRLKMMSETKRGLLLTATGLRYCELLQQFQKNTYATTSS
;
A
#
# COMPACT_ATOMS: atom_id res chain seq x y z
N LEU A 1 11.44 1.72 -4.72
CA LEU A 1 11.78 0.99 -5.98
C LEU A 1 12.17 1.88 -7.17
N TYR A 2 12.24 3.22 -7.05
CA TYR A 2 12.45 4.09 -8.21
C TYR A 2 13.77 3.84 -8.99
N ARG A 3 14.86 3.40 -8.32
CA ARG A 3 16.16 3.07 -8.94
C ARG A 3 16.43 1.58 -9.16
N LEU A 4 15.52 0.70 -8.75
CA LEU A 4 15.67 -0.73 -8.97
C LEU A 4 15.15 -1.05 -10.37
N GLU A 5 16.03 -1.55 -11.22
CA GLU A 5 15.75 -1.94 -12.60
C GLU A 5 15.26 -3.40 -12.67
N ASP A 6 15.69 -4.24 -11.73
CA ASP A 6 15.31 -5.65 -11.64
C ASP A 6 14.59 -5.94 -10.29
N PRO A 7 13.42 -6.61 -10.31
CA PRO A 7 12.78 -7.14 -9.11
C PRO A 7 13.69 -8.02 -8.25
N GLU A 8 14.64 -8.76 -8.83
CA GLU A 8 15.54 -9.64 -8.10
C GLU A 8 16.50 -8.88 -7.16
N GLU A 9 16.92 -7.66 -7.54
CA GLU A 9 17.73 -6.79 -6.68
C GLU A 9 16.98 -6.39 -5.38
N VAL A 10 15.64 -6.42 -5.38
CA VAL A 10 14.81 -6.18 -4.19
C VAL A 10 14.94 -7.34 -3.21
N VAL A 11 15.04 -8.57 -3.71
CA VAL A 11 15.18 -9.77 -2.88
C VAL A 11 16.56 -9.78 -2.20
N ASP A 12 17.61 -9.48 -2.97
CA ASP A 12 19.00 -9.44 -2.49
C ASP A 12 19.27 -8.36 -1.44
N LEU A 13 18.43 -7.32 -1.36
CA LEU A 13 18.50 -6.27 -0.34
C LEU A 13 17.98 -6.71 1.05
N GLY A 14 17.49 -7.94 1.20
CA GLY A 14 16.95 -8.44 2.47
C GLY A 14 15.58 -7.85 2.83
N PHE A 15 14.71 -7.66 1.82
CA PHE A 15 13.38 -7.06 2.00
C PHE A 15 12.45 -7.85 2.95
N GLU A 16 12.70 -9.14 3.15
CA GLU A 16 11.91 -10.00 4.03
C GLU A 16 11.88 -9.46 5.47
N ASP A 17 13.00 -8.94 5.99
CA ASP A 17 13.08 -8.37 7.34
C ASP A 17 12.20 -7.12 7.51
N TYR A 18 11.96 -6.38 6.41
CA TYR A 18 11.11 -5.18 6.42
C TYR A 18 9.62 -5.52 6.33
N PHE A 19 9.25 -6.63 5.68
CA PHE A 19 7.84 -7.07 5.57
C PHE A 19 7.38 -7.92 6.75
N PHE A 20 8.28 -8.75 7.29
CA PHE A 20 7.96 -9.68 8.37
C PHE A 20 8.41 -9.18 9.76
N GLY A 21 9.03 -8.00 9.83
CA GLY A 21 9.27 -7.30 11.09
C GLY A 21 7.98 -6.80 11.76
N SER A 22 8.07 -6.33 13.01
CA SER A 22 6.92 -5.80 13.77
C SER A 22 6.47 -4.39 13.36
N GLY A 23 7.01 -3.86 12.27
CA GLY A 23 6.76 -2.50 11.77
C GLY A 23 5.65 -2.42 10.72
N THR A 24 5.38 -1.21 10.24
CA THR A 24 4.59 -0.99 9.01
C THR A 24 5.53 -0.57 7.90
N CYS A 25 5.55 -1.31 6.79
CA CYS A 25 6.33 -0.96 5.61
C CYS A 25 5.44 -0.23 4.59
N VAL A 26 5.91 0.90 4.07
CA VAL A 26 5.24 1.65 2.99
C VAL A 26 6.13 1.61 1.77
N VAL A 27 5.61 1.07 0.67
CA VAL A 27 6.37 0.88 -0.55
C VAL A 27 5.80 1.75 -1.67
N GLU A 28 6.63 2.65 -2.18
CA GLU A 28 6.32 3.43 -3.38
C GLU A 28 6.77 2.71 -4.66
N TRP A 29 6.01 2.90 -5.75
CA TRP A 29 6.17 2.21 -7.04
C TRP A 29 6.08 0.68 -6.91
N ALA A 30 5.15 0.19 -6.09
CA ALA A 30 4.97 -1.24 -5.82
C ALA A 30 4.68 -2.05 -7.10
N ASP A 31 4.10 -1.45 -8.14
CA ASP A 31 3.81 -2.16 -9.40
C ASP A 31 5.08 -2.71 -10.10
N LYS A 32 6.29 -2.22 -9.75
CA LYS A 32 7.56 -2.71 -10.31
C LYS A 32 7.99 -4.09 -9.80
N ALA A 33 7.45 -4.57 -8.68
CA ALA A 33 7.84 -5.85 -8.08
C ALA A 33 6.61 -6.67 -7.66
N ASP A 34 5.58 -6.66 -8.50
CA ASP A 34 4.25 -7.19 -8.18
C ASP A 34 4.22 -8.68 -7.77
N LEU A 35 5.24 -9.47 -8.16
CA LEU A 35 5.39 -10.89 -7.82
C LEU A 35 6.05 -11.14 -6.46
N LEU A 36 6.62 -10.12 -5.81
CA LEU A 36 7.41 -10.25 -4.59
C LEU A 36 6.67 -9.77 -3.33
N TRP A 37 5.42 -9.32 -3.48
CA TRP A 37 4.66 -8.78 -2.36
C TRP A 37 4.03 -9.86 -1.49
N PRO A 38 3.91 -9.60 -0.17
CA PRO A 38 3.16 -10.49 0.71
C PRO A 38 1.70 -10.63 0.23
N ASN A 39 1.14 -11.83 0.42
CA ASN A 39 -0.24 -12.14 0.03
C ASN A 39 -1.26 -11.23 0.73
N GLU A 40 -0.97 -10.82 1.96
CA GLU A 40 -1.78 -9.86 2.71
C GLU A 40 -1.14 -8.47 2.67
N GLN A 41 -1.90 -7.48 2.22
CA GLN A 41 -1.45 -6.10 2.13
C GLN A 41 -2.64 -5.13 1.95
N LEU A 42 -2.38 -3.84 2.17
CA LEU A 42 -3.24 -2.76 1.73
C LEU A 42 -2.60 -2.05 0.54
N ARG A 43 -3.17 -2.23 -0.65
CA ARG A 43 -2.71 -1.55 -1.86
C ARG A 43 -3.44 -0.22 -2.00
N ILE A 44 -2.70 0.87 -2.20
CA ILE A 44 -3.24 2.22 -2.40
C ILE A 44 -2.79 2.72 -3.77
N ARG A 45 -3.74 3.07 -4.63
CA ARG A 45 -3.47 3.69 -5.93
C ARG A 45 -3.94 5.14 -5.92
N LEU A 46 -3.07 6.04 -6.36
CA LEU A 46 -3.38 7.45 -6.57
C LEU A 46 -3.65 7.68 -8.05
N LYS A 47 -4.81 8.25 -8.38
CA LYS A 47 -5.15 8.68 -9.75
C LYS A 47 -5.26 10.20 -9.82
N MET A 48 -4.64 10.81 -10.82
CA MET A 48 -4.88 12.23 -11.10
C MET A 48 -6.29 12.43 -11.62
N MET A 49 -7.06 13.33 -10.99
CA MET A 49 -8.41 13.70 -11.43
C MET A 49 -8.45 15.12 -12.01
N SER A 50 -7.61 16.00 -11.51
CA SER A 50 -7.30 17.33 -12.07
C SER A 50 -5.90 17.74 -11.58
N GLU A 51 -5.45 18.96 -11.89
CA GLU A 51 -4.18 19.49 -11.38
C GLU A 51 -4.06 19.40 -9.86
N THR A 52 -5.13 19.78 -9.15
CA THR A 52 -5.16 19.85 -7.68
C THR A 52 -5.91 18.70 -7.00
N LYS A 53 -6.56 17.80 -7.75
CA LYS A 53 -7.33 16.69 -7.19
C LYS A 53 -6.71 15.34 -7.49
N ARG A 54 -6.70 14.47 -6.49
CA ARG A 54 -6.30 13.07 -6.59
C ARG A 54 -7.44 12.18 -6.09
N GLY A 55 -7.69 11.09 -6.80
CA GLY A 55 -8.54 10.00 -6.35
C GLY A 55 -7.69 8.93 -5.69
N LEU A 56 -8.17 8.40 -4.57
CA LEU A 56 -7.55 7.28 -3.86
C LEU A 56 -8.38 6.02 -4.09
N LEU A 57 -7.75 4.95 -4.55
CA LEU A 57 -8.34 3.63 -4.59
C LEU A 57 -7.57 2.72 -3.62
N LEU A 58 -8.25 2.28 -2.56
CA LEU A 58 -7.68 1.39 -1.55
C LEU A 58 -8.25 -0.02 -1.78
N THR A 59 -7.37 -1.02 -1.79
CA THR A 59 -7.73 -2.43 -1.91
C THR A 59 -7.02 -3.21 -0.81
N ALA A 60 -7.80 -3.80 0.09
CA ALA A 60 -7.29 -4.61 1.18
C ALA A 60 -7.35 -6.09 0.85
N THR A 61 -6.28 -6.81 1.16
CA THR A 61 -6.21 -8.28 1.11
C THR A 61 -5.70 -8.77 2.46
N GLY A 62 -6.40 -9.73 3.06
CA GLY A 62 -6.10 -10.23 4.41
C GLY A 62 -6.98 -9.59 5.49
N LEU A 63 -7.27 -10.35 6.56
CA LEU A 63 -8.25 -9.97 7.58
C LEU A 63 -7.87 -8.63 8.25
N ARG A 64 -6.61 -8.49 8.67
CA ARG A 64 -6.07 -7.28 9.30
C ARG A 64 -6.28 -6.03 8.46
N TYR A 65 -6.01 -6.12 7.15
CA TYR A 65 -6.10 -4.97 6.24
C TYR A 65 -7.56 -4.64 5.90
N CYS A 66 -8.45 -5.63 5.84
CA CYS A 66 -9.88 -5.42 5.69
C CYS A 66 -10.46 -4.67 6.91
N GLU A 67 -10.10 -5.09 8.13
CA GLU A 67 -10.51 -4.40 9.36
C GLU A 67 -9.99 -2.96 9.40
N LEU A 68 -8.71 -2.76 9.03
CA LEU A 68 -8.10 -1.42 8.95
C LEU A 68 -8.86 -0.52 7.95
N LEU A 69 -9.17 -1.04 6.75
CA LEU A 69 -9.90 -0.28 5.73
C LEU A 69 -11.32 0.09 6.20
N GLN A 70 -12.01 -0.82 6.90
CA GLN A 70 -13.32 -0.54 7.48
C GLN A 70 -13.25 0.55 8.56
N GLN A 71 -12.24 0.51 9.44
CA GLN A 71 -12.03 1.55 10.45
C GLN A 71 -11.72 2.91 9.81
N PHE A 72 -10.87 2.92 8.79
CA PHE A 72 -10.56 4.14 8.02
C PHE A 72 -11.82 4.75 7.39
N GLN A 73 -12.68 3.92 6.77
CA GLN A 73 -13.94 4.38 6.20
C GLN A 73 -14.84 5.01 7.28
N LYS A 74 -15.04 4.32 8.42
CA LYS A 74 -15.84 4.86 9.53
C LYS A 74 -15.35 6.22 9.99
N ASN A 75 -14.04 6.39 10.18
CA ASN A 75 -13.47 7.66 10.66
C ASN A 75 -13.55 8.79 9.63
N THR A 76 -13.41 8.47 8.35
CA THR A 76 -13.40 9.48 7.27
C THR A 76 -14.81 10.00 6.98
N TYR A 77 -15.81 9.12 6.96
CA TYR A 77 -17.20 9.50 6.68
C TYR A 77 -17.96 10.01 7.92
N ALA A 78 -17.53 9.67 9.14
CA ALA A 78 -18.09 10.25 10.37
C ALA A 78 -17.75 11.75 10.52
N THR A 79 -16.64 12.20 9.93
CA THR A 79 -16.15 13.58 10.11
C THR A 79 -16.72 14.55 9.06
N THR A 80 -17.41 14.06 8.02
CA THR A 80 -17.97 14.91 6.95
C THR A 80 -19.39 15.42 7.23
N SER A 81 -19.89 15.26 8.46
CA SER A 81 -21.13 15.88 8.93
C SER A 81 -20.80 17.07 9.83
N SER A 82 -20.44 18.20 9.23
CA SER A 82 -20.37 19.53 9.87
C SER A 82 -20.54 20.60 8.81
#